data_AF-A0A933LH22-F1
#
_entry.id   AF-A0A933LH22-F1
#
_cell.length_a   1.000
_cell.length_b   1.000
_cell.length_c   1.000
_cell.angle_alpha   90.00
_cell.angle_beta   90.00
_cell.angle_gamma   90.00
#
_symmetry.space_group_name_H-M   'P 1'
#
loop_
_entity.id
_entity.type
_entity.pdbx_description
1 polymer ?
#
loop_
_entity_poly.entity_id
_entity_poly.type
_entity_poly.pdbx_seq_one_letter_code
_entity_poly.pdbx_strand_id
1 'polypeptide(L)'
;DELEPTERSVYTGAIGYFAPGGRMTLNIAIRTMIQAGGRLHWYTGGGIVADSVPAAEYDETCAKALGMRRALGLAESEQAARLSVDHPAGEPIRCRKGP
;
A
#
# COMPACT_ATOMS: atom_id res chain seq x y z
N ASP A 1 2.51 9.40 -11.92
CA ASP A 1 3.49 10.38 -11.44
C ASP A 1 2.87 11.68 -10.96
N GLU A 2 2.07 12.40 -11.75
CA GLU A 2 1.60 13.75 -11.38
C GLU A 2 0.87 13.86 -10.02
N LEU A 3 0.15 12.81 -9.60
CA LEU A 3 -0.65 12.81 -8.36
C LEU A 3 0.02 12.10 -7.18
N GLU A 4 1.06 11.30 -7.41
CA GLU A 4 1.67 10.48 -6.37
C GLU A 4 3.00 11.10 -5.92
N PRO A 5 3.19 11.33 -4.62
CA PRO A 5 4.38 12.03 -4.12
C PRO A 5 5.65 11.18 -4.16
N THR A 6 5.54 9.89 -4.50
CA THR A 6 6.63 8.91 -4.44
C THR A 6 6.53 7.91 -5.58
N GLU A 7 7.66 7.39 -6.01
CA GLU A 7 7.70 6.22 -6.89
C GLU A 7 7.04 5.00 -6.21
N ARG A 8 6.34 4.19 -7.00
CA ARG A 8 5.60 3.01 -6.53
C ARG A 8 6.48 1.82 -6.13
N SER A 9 7.79 1.89 -6.40
CA SER A 9 8.70 0.74 -6.24
C SER A 9 8.13 -0.49 -6.97
N VAL A 10 8.05 -1.66 -6.31
CA VAL A 10 7.49 -2.88 -6.92
C VAL A 10 5.96 -2.86 -7.05
N TYR A 11 5.23 -1.92 -6.44
CA TYR A 11 3.77 -1.94 -6.44
C TYR A 11 3.20 -1.81 -7.86
N THR A 12 2.24 -2.67 -8.21
CA THR A 12 1.70 -2.85 -9.58
C THR A 12 2.71 -3.38 -10.61
N GLY A 13 3.95 -3.68 -10.21
CA GLY A 13 4.91 -4.44 -11.01
C GLY A 13 4.64 -5.94 -10.99
N ALA A 14 5.66 -6.75 -11.28
CA ALA A 14 5.55 -8.21 -11.33
C ALA A 14 6.58 -8.91 -10.42
N ILE A 15 6.16 -9.96 -9.73
CA ILE A 15 7.01 -10.88 -8.97
C ILE A 15 6.82 -12.27 -9.55
N GLY A 16 7.92 -12.97 -9.80
CA GLY A 16 7.86 -14.30 -10.38
C GLY A 16 9.23 -14.86 -10.70
N TYR A 17 9.27 -15.83 -11.61
CA TYR A 17 10.51 -16.50 -12.00
C TYR A 17 10.57 -16.75 -13.51
N PHE A 18 11.80 -16.89 -13.98
CA PHE A 18 12.16 -17.38 -15.31
C PHE A 18 13.02 -18.64 -15.13
N ALA A 19 12.74 -19.67 -15.91
CA ALA A 19 13.46 -20.94 -15.87
C ALA A 19 14.05 -21.28 -17.25
N PRO A 20 15.12 -22.11 -17.30
CA PRO A 20 15.63 -22.63 -18.56
C PRO A 20 14.52 -23.26 -19.41
N GLY A 21 14.67 -23.18 -20.74
CA GLY A 21 13.66 -23.64 -21.69
C GLY A 21 12.48 -22.69 -21.87
N GLY A 22 12.63 -21.41 -21.50
CA GLY A 22 11.65 -20.35 -21.82
C GLY A 22 10.40 -20.32 -20.92
N ARG A 23 10.37 -21.11 -19.84
CA ARG A 23 9.23 -21.10 -18.90
C ARG A 23 9.33 -19.88 -18.00
N MET A 24 8.21 -19.19 -17.82
CA MET A 24 8.10 -18.09 -16.87
C MET A 24 6.73 -18.10 -16.18
N THR A 25 6.68 -17.57 -14.98
CA THR A 25 5.41 -17.28 -14.29
C THR A 25 5.58 -15.98 -13.52
N LEU A 26 4.66 -15.05 -13.74
CA LEU A 26 4.64 -13.73 -13.11
C LEU A 26 3.29 -13.53 -12.43
N ASN A 27 3.32 -12.90 -11.26
CA ASN A 27 2.14 -12.42 -10.55
C ASN A 27 2.27 -10.90 -10.37
N ILE A 28 1.14 -10.20 -10.30
CA ILE A 28 1.11 -8.77 -10.00
C ILE A 28 1.47 -8.52 -8.53
N ALA A 29 2.34 -7.56 -8.30
CA ALA A 29 2.80 -7.16 -6.97
C ALA A 29 1.79 -6.23 -6.28
N ILE A 30 0.67 -6.80 -5.85
CA ILE A 30 -0.32 -6.16 -4.95
C ILE A 30 -0.43 -6.96 -3.66
N ARG A 31 -0.88 -6.32 -2.58
CA ARG A 31 -0.84 -6.92 -1.22
C ARG A 31 0.55 -7.49 -0.90
N THR A 32 1.56 -6.71 -1.24
CA THR A 32 2.97 -7.01 -0.99
C THR A 32 3.53 -5.97 -0.01
N MET A 33 4.32 -6.42 0.96
CA MET A 33 5.12 -5.54 1.82
C MET A 33 6.58 -5.59 1.38
N ILE A 34 7.27 -4.45 1.52
CA ILE A 34 8.70 -4.29 1.29
C ILE A 34 9.34 -3.98 2.64
N GLN A 35 10.32 -4.78 3.05
CA GLN A 35 11.14 -4.49 4.23
C GLN A 35 12.43 -3.78 3.80
N ALA A 36 12.61 -2.54 4.26
CA ALA A 36 13.80 -1.75 3.98
C ALA A 36 14.11 -0.83 5.16
N GLY A 37 15.39 -0.69 5.53
CA GLY A 37 15.82 0.22 6.59
C GLY A 37 15.13 -0.03 7.95
N GLY A 38 14.82 -1.29 8.28
CA GLY A 38 14.11 -1.63 9.52
C GLY A 38 12.62 -1.30 9.54
N ARG A 39 12.04 -0.93 8.39
CA ARG A 39 10.63 -0.57 8.25
C ARG A 39 9.93 -1.44 7.22
N LEU A 40 8.61 -1.55 7.36
CA LEU A 40 7.74 -2.20 6.38
C LEU A 40 6.96 -1.13 5.62
N HIS A 41 7.01 -1.21 4.30
CA HIS A 41 6.31 -0.33 3.37
C HIS A 41 5.32 -1.17 2.56
N TRP A 42 4.12 -0.66 2.34
CA TRP A 42 3.15 -1.26 1.42
C TRP A 42 2.28 -0.17 0.81
N TYR A 43 1.71 -0.48 -0.34
CA TYR A 43 0.84 0.41 -1.09
C TYR A 43 -0.53 -0.23 -1.27
N THR A 44 -1.54 0.62 -1.31
CA THR A 44 -2.93 0.23 -1.58
C THR A 44 -3.58 1.28 -2.44
N GLY A 45 -4.51 0.87 -3.28
CA GLY A 45 -5.32 1.77 -4.10
C GLY A 45 -6.51 1.04 -4.70
N GLY A 46 -7.26 1.74 -5.53
CA GLY A 46 -8.44 1.25 -6.24
C GLY A 46 -8.48 1.80 -7.67
N GLY A 47 -9.36 1.21 -8.48
CA GLY A 47 -9.66 1.75 -9.79
C GLY A 47 -10.72 2.84 -9.65
N ILE A 48 -10.47 4.02 -10.21
CA ILE A 48 -11.45 5.11 -10.23
C ILE A 48 -12.22 5.06 -11.56
N VAL A 49 -13.54 5.07 -11.48
CA VAL A 49 -14.44 5.18 -12.63
C VAL A 49 -15.25 6.48 -12.54
N ALA A 50 -16.00 6.82 -13.60
CA ALA A 50 -16.73 8.09 -13.67
C ALA A 50 -17.71 8.29 -12.51
N ASP A 51 -18.33 7.21 -12.03
CA ASP A 51 -19.32 7.23 -10.97
C ASP A 51 -18.72 6.94 -9.57
N SER A 52 -17.39 6.88 -9.47
CA SER A 52 -16.72 6.64 -8.19
C SER A 52 -16.99 7.77 -7.20
N VAL A 53 -17.28 7.40 -5.95
CA VAL A 53 -17.46 8.35 -4.85
C VAL A 53 -16.15 8.46 -4.07
N PRO A 54 -15.48 9.62 -4.02
CA PRO A 54 -14.13 9.74 -3.44
C PRO A 54 -14.01 9.20 -2.01
N ALA A 55 -15.00 9.43 -1.16
CA ALA A 55 -15.00 8.93 0.21
C ALA A 55 -15.08 7.39 0.27
N ALA A 56 -15.89 6.77 -0.60
CA ALA A 56 -16.01 5.32 -0.65
C ALA A 56 -14.73 4.65 -1.15
N GLU A 57 -14.07 5.24 -2.16
CA GLU A 57 -12.79 4.76 -2.70
C GLU A 57 -11.66 4.84 -1.66
N TYR A 58 -11.68 5.89 -0.84
CA TYR A 58 -10.76 6.04 0.29
C TYR A 58 -10.99 4.93 1.33
N ASP A 59 -12.23 4.71 1.73
CA ASP A 59 -12.59 3.66 2.70
C ASP A 59 -12.20 2.26 2.18
N GLU A 60 -12.41 1.98 0.89
CA GLU A 60 -11.96 0.75 0.25
C GLU A 60 -10.43 0.59 0.32
N THR A 61 -9.68 1.67 0.06
CA THR A 61 -8.23 1.67 0.14
C THR A 61 -7.75 1.39 1.58
N CYS A 62 -8.37 2.01 2.58
CA CYS A 62 -8.11 1.72 3.99
C CYS A 62 -8.43 0.26 4.36
N ALA A 63 -9.55 -0.28 3.86
CA ALA A 63 -9.93 -1.68 4.08
C ALA A 63 -8.91 -2.66 3.49
N LYS A 64 -8.36 -2.39 2.30
CA LYS A 64 -7.26 -3.16 1.70
C LYS A 64 -6.00 -3.13 2.59
N ALA A 65 -5.66 -1.96 3.13
CA ALA A 65 -4.52 -1.79 4.03
C ALA A 65 -4.72 -2.50 5.38
N LEU A 66 -5.96 -2.58 5.86
CA LEU A 66 -6.29 -3.27 7.10
C LEU A 66 -5.94 -4.77 7.05
N GLY A 67 -6.13 -5.42 5.91
CA GLY A 67 -5.72 -6.82 5.73
C GLY A 67 -4.23 -7.04 5.99
N MET A 68 -3.40 -6.11 5.49
CA MET A 68 -1.95 -6.11 5.71
C MET A 68 -1.60 -5.88 7.19
N ARG A 69 -2.26 -4.92 7.84
CA ARG A 69 -2.06 -4.65 9.29
C ARG A 69 -2.45 -5.83 10.16
N ARG A 70 -3.55 -6.51 9.84
CA ARG A 70 -4.01 -7.71 10.55
C ARG A 70 -3.01 -8.86 10.41
N ALA A 71 -2.40 -9.04 9.24
CA ALA A 71 -1.35 -10.05 9.04
C ALA A 71 -0.12 -9.81 9.92
N LEU A 72 0.15 -8.56 10.29
CA LEU A 72 1.20 -8.18 11.25
C LEU A 72 0.75 -8.24 12.73
N GLY A 73 -0.50 -8.64 13.01
CA GLY A 73 -1.07 -8.66 14.36
C GLY A 73 -1.39 -7.27 14.94
N LEU A 74 -1.44 -6.21 14.10
CA LEU A 74 -1.57 -4.82 14.54
C LEU A 74 -3.03 -4.33 14.69
N ALA A 75 -3.96 -5.21 15.09
CA ALA A 75 -5.38 -4.87 15.18
C ALA A 75 -5.72 -4.04 16.45
N GLU A 76 -6.24 -2.82 16.23
CA GLU A 76 -6.99 -1.93 17.14
C GLU A 76 -6.39 -1.52 18.50
N SER A 77 -5.07 -1.60 18.74
CA SER A 77 -4.46 -0.83 19.83
C SER A 77 -4.05 0.57 19.32
N GLU A 78 -4.48 1.64 19.99
CA GLU A 78 -4.09 3.04 19.70
C GLU A 78 -2.57 3.26 19.63
N GLN A 79 -1.76 2.37 20.21
CA GLN A 79 -0.30 2.38 20.02
C GLN A 79 0.16 2.17 18.56
N ALA A 80 -0.68 1.62 17.68
CA ALA A 80 -0.39 1.50 16.24
C ALA A 80 -0.46 2.84 15.49
N ALA A 81 -0.99 3.91 16.11
CA ALA A 81 -0.98 5.27 15.57
C ALA A 81 0.42 5.93 15.57
N ARG A 82 1.42 5.29 16.22
CA ARG A 82 2.83 5.68 16.18
C ARG A 82 3.65 4.98 15.09
N LEU A 83 3.04 4.19 14.20
CA LEU A 83 3.69 3.93 12.92
C LEU A 83 3.72 5.26 12.15
N SER A 84 4.88 5.92 12.20
CA SER A 84 5.12 7.05 11.33
C SER A 84 5.00 6.56 9.89
N VAL A 85 3.93 6.99 9.23
CA VAL A 85 3.92 7.08 7.78
C VAL A 85 4.81 8.27 7.48
N ASP A 86 6.12 8.06 7.46
CA ASP A 86 7.03 9.13 7.06
C ASP A 86 6.77 9.39 5.58
N HIS A 87 6.17 10.55 5.33
CA HIS A 87 6.27 11.19 4.03
C HIS A 87 7.77 11.40 3.74
N PRO A 88 8.26 11.22 2.51
CA PRO A 88 9.67 11.46 2.20
C PRO A 88 10.11 12.92 2.40
N ALA A 89 9.18 13.85 2.66
CA ALA A 89 9.49 15.21 3.14
C ALA A 89 9.31 15.42 4.67
N GLY A 90 9.21 14.34 5.46
CA GLY A 90 9.31 14.40 6.92
C GLY A 90 8.03 14.75 7.70
N GLU A 91 6.87 14.89 7.05
CA GLU A 91 5.59 15.05 7.76
C GLU A 91 4.83 13.72 7.91
N PRO A 92 4.24 13.42 9.08
CA PRO A 92 3.40 12.25 9.24
C PRO A 92 2.09 12.43 8.45
N ILE A 93 1.73 11.45 7.62
CA ILE A 93 0.37 11.40 7.04
C ILE A 93 -0.62 11.16 8.19
N ARG A 94 -1.25 12.23 8.67
CA ARG A 94 -2.39 12.12 9.60
C ARG A 94 -3.57 11.58 8.79
N CYS A 95 -4.05 10.39 9.16
CA CYS A 95 -5.40 9.97 8.84
C CYS A 95 -6.38 10.91 9.59
N ARG A 96 -6.60 12.10 9.03
CA ARG A 96 -7.68 12.97 9.47
C ARG A 96 -8.93 12.42 8.81
N LYS A 97 -9.89 11.95 9.61
CA LYS A 97 -11.28 12.02 9.17
C LYS A 97 -11.53 13.49 8.81
N GLY A 98 -11.78 13.75 7.53
CA GLY A 98 -12.31 15.05 7.11
C GLY A 98 -13.66 15.30 7.79
N PRO A 99 -14.16 16.55 7.77
CA PRO A 99 -15.47 16.88 8.31
C PRO A 99 -16.59 16.03 7.69
#